data_AF-A0A512M4W4-F1
#
_entry.id   AF-A0A512M4W4-F1
#
_cell.length_a   1.000
_cell.length_b   1.000
_cell.length_c   1.000
_cell.angle_alpha   90.00
_cell.angle_beta   90.00
_cell.angle_gamma   90.00
#
_symmetry.space_group_name_H-M   'P 1'
#
loop_
_entity.id
_entity.type
_entity.pdbx_description
1 polymer ?
#
loop_
_entity_poly.entity_id
_entity_poly.type
_entity_poly.pdbx_seq_one_letter_code
_entity_poly.pdbx_strand_id
1 'polypeptide(L)' 'MSIGTKNRLNQTSTTCKAHLREQHPQQLSLVEEFIAEIEGAGKSQDATKWNQFTDAKRSGAEMLQRVDAAFQAWMNP' A
#
# COMPACT_ATOMS: atom_id res chain seq x y z
N MET A 1 -6.75 -8.34 -23.71
CA MET A 1 -5.91 -7.14 -23.48
C MET A 1 -6.15 -6.65 -22.06
N SER A 2 -5.27 -6.98 -21.09
CA SER A 2 -5.44 -6.61 -19.66
C SER A 2 -4.20 -5.89 -19.12
N ILE A 3 -3.67 -4.95 -19.90
CA ILE A 3 -2.49 -4.15 -19.56
C ILE A 3 -2.85 -3.04 -18.55
N GLY A 4 -4.11 -2.56 -18.55
CA GLY A 4 -4.55 -1.46 -17.68
C GLY A 4 -4.55 -1.79 -16.18
N THR A 5 -4.84 -3.04 -15.79
CA THR A 5 -5.00 -3.42 -14.38
C THR A 5 -3.67 -3.51 -13.64
N LYS A 6 -2.62 -4.07 -14.28
CA LYS A 6 -1.29 -4.17 -13.68
C LYS A 6 -0.64 -2.80 -13.47
N ASN A 7 -0.78 -1.89 -14.44
CA ASN A 7 -0.23 -0.54 -14.32
C ASN A 7 -0.90 0.25 -13.19
N ARG A 8 -2.23 0.09 -13.04
CA ARG A 8 -2.99 0.72 -11.95
C ARG A 8 -2.55 0.19 -10.58
N LEU A 9 -2.38 -1.12 -10.43
CA LEU A 9 -1.90 -1.72 -9.18
C LEU A 9 -0.51 -1.23 -8.78
N ASN A 10 0.40 -1.16 -9.75
CA ASN A 10 1.76 -0.68 -9.50
C ASN A 10 1.77 0.80 -9.10
N GLN A 11 0.93 1.61 -9.75
CA GLN A 11 0.76 3.03 -9.41
C GLN A 11 0.14 3.19 -8.01
N THR A 12 -0.93 2.45 -7.70
CA THR A 12 -1.57 2.41 -6.39
C THR A 12 -0.57 2.09 -5.29
N SER A 13 0.17 0.98 -5.45
CA SER A 13 1.17 0.52 -4.49
C SER A 13 2.25 1.58 -4.29
N THR A 14 2.76 2.18 -5.37
CA THR A 14 3.76 3.26 -5.30
C THR A 14 3.24 4.49 -4.56
N THR A 15 2.01 4.92 -4.83
CA THR A 15 1.37 6.05 -4.15
C THR A 15 1.19 5.80 -2.66
N CYS A 16 0.73 4.59 -2.27
CA CYS A 16 0.58 4.24 -0.86
C CYS A 16 1.92 4.18 -0.12
N LYS A 17 2.95 3.59 -0.73
CA LYS A 17 4.30 3.56 -0.14
C LYS A 17 4.85 4.95 0.08
N ALA A 18 4.72 5.82 -0.93
CA ALA A 18 5.17 7.21 -0.83
C ALA A 18 4.44 7.92 0.32
N HIS A 19 3.12 7.79 0.37
CA HIS A 19 2.31 8.39 1.43
C HIS A 19 2.67 7.90 2.83
N LEU A 20 2.83 6.58 3.03
CA LEU A 20 3.25 6.03 4.32
C LEU A 20 4.64 6.56 4.74
N ARG A 21 5.58 6.68 3.80
CA ARG A 21 6.91 7.24 4.07
C ARG A 21 6.86 8.72 4.42
N GLU A 22 5.95 9.49 3.82
CA GLU A 22 5.74 10.91 4.10
C GLU A 22 4.99 11.15 5.42
N GLN A 23 3.98 10.33 5.73
CA GLN A 23 3.21 10.39 6.99
C GLN A 23 4.02 9.89 8.18
N HIS A 24 4.82 8.84 7.99
CA HIS A 24 5.59 8.19 9.05
C HIS A 24 7.10 8.24 8.77
N PRO A 25 7.71 9.44 8.66
CA PRO A 25 9.14 9.58 8.37
C PRO A 25 10.01 9.04 9.52
N GLN A 26 9.44 8.93 10.71
CA GLN A 26 10.12 8.42 11.91
C GLN A 26 10.05 6.89 12.02
N GLN A 27 9.16 6.25 11.26
CA GLN A 27 8.88 4.82 11.33
C GLN A 27 9.10 4.15 9.97
N LEU A 28 10.06 4.65 9.18
CA LEU A 28 10.36 4.12 7.85
C LEU A 28 10.64 2.63 7.86
N SER A 29 11.35 2.12 8.87
CA SER A 29 11.60 0.67 9.02
C SER A 29 10.30 -0.12 9.16
N LEU A 30 9.36 0.34 10.00
CA LEU A 30 8.05 -0.30 10.19
C LEU A 30 7.20 -0.21 8.92
N VAL A 31 7.25 0.94 8.23
CA VAL A 31 6.59 1.12 6.93
C VAL A 31 7.13 0.10 5.92
N GLU A 32 8.44 -0.10 5.86
CA GLU A 32 9.05 -1.10 4.97
C GLU A 32 8.68 -2.54 5.36
N GLU A 33 8.60 -2.85 6.65
CA GLU A 33 8.12 -4.15 7.13
C GLU A 33 6.65 -4.39 6.75
N PHE A 34 5.78 -3.40 6.95
CA PHE A 34 4.38 -3.48 6.56
C PHE A 34 4.20 -3.62 5.05
N ILE A 35 4.98 -2.88 4.26
CA ILE A 35 5.00 -3.02 2.80
C ILE A 35 5.45 -4.44 2.42
N ALA A 36 6.50 -4.96 3.06
CA ALA A 36 6.99 -6.31 2.83
C ALA A 36 5.98 -7.39 3.28
N GLU A 37 5.15 -7.13 4.27
CA GLU A 37 4.07 -8.02 4.68
C GLU A 37 2.92 -8.04 3.66
N ILE A 38 2.56 -6.87 3.11
CA ILE A 38 1.50 -6.76 2.09
C ILE A 38 1.95 -7.33 0.76
N GLU A 39 3.08 -6.87 0.24
CA GLU A 39 3.60 -7.35 -1.04
C GLU A 39 4.20 -8.73 -0.93
N GLY A 40 4.69 -9.15 0.23
CA GLY A 40 5.53 -10.31 0.36
C GLY A 40 7.01 -9.99 0.08
N ALA A 41 7.90 -10.77 0.67
CA ALA A 41 9.34 -10.63 0.48
C ALA A 41 9.84 -11.46 -0.72
N GLY A 42 10.68 -10.85 -1.57
CA GLY A 42 11.45 -11.56 -2.60
C GLY A 42 10.64 -11.95 -3.85
N LYS A 43 10.61 -13.25 -4.16
CA LYS A 43 10.03 -13.79 -5.42
C LYS A 43 8.50 -13.77 -5.46
N SER A 44 7.86 -13.51 -4.32
CA SER A 44 6.40 -13.52 -4.15
C SER A 44 5.86 -12.11 -3.94
N GLN A 45 6.43 -11.10 -4.62
CA GLN A 45 5.90 -9.75 -4.59
C GLN A 45 4.56 -9.66 -5.33
N ASP A 46 3.47 -9.57 -4.56
CA ASP A 46 2.09 -9.52 -5.04
C ASP A 46 1.50 -8.12 -4.85
N ALA A 47 1.74 -7.24 -5.83
CA ALA A 47 1.12 -5.92 -5.89
C ALA A 47 -0.43 -5.98 -5.94
N THR A 48 -0.99 -7.15 -6.24
CA THR A 48 -2.41 -7.47 -6.17
C THR A 48 -3.00 -7.30 -4.77
N LYS A 49 -2.19 -7.42 -3.71
CA LYS A 49 -2.61 -7.24 -2.32
C LYS A 49 -2.95 -5.78 -2.01
N TRP A 50 -2.27 -4.83 -2.63
CA TRP A 50 -2.62 -3.40 -2.56
C TRP A 50 -3.99 -3.06 -3.17
N ASN A 51 -4.58 -3.97 -3.94
CA ASN A 51 -5.94 -3.81 -4.45
C ASN A 51 -6.98 -3.74 -3.30
N GLN A 52 -6.69 -4.32 -2.12
CA GLN A 52 -7.58 -4.23 -0.96
C GLN A 52 -7.73 -2.78 -0.45
N PHE A 53 -6.73 -1.94 -0.71
CA PHE A 53 -6.74 -0.50 -0.41
C PHE A 53 -7.21 0.33 -1.60
N THR A 54 -7.18 -0.23 -2.81
CA THR A 54 -7.68 0.45 -4.00
C THR A 54 -9.18 0.66 -3.86
N ASP A 55 -9.57 1.91 -3.71
CA ASP A 55 -10.97 2.27 -3.61
C ASP A 55 -11.68 2.13 -4.97
N ALA A 56 -12.87 1.52 -4.93
CA ALA A 56 -13.72 1.32 -6.10
C ALA A 56 -14.31 2.65 -6.60
N LYS A 57 -14.46 3.66 -5.73
CA LYS A 57 -14.93 5.01 -6.09
C LYS A 57 -13.83 5.91 -6.65
N ARG A 58 -12.58 5.43 -6.75
CA ARG A 58 -11.38 6.18 -7.18
C ARG A 58 -11.00 7.36 -6.29
N SER A 59 -11.47 7.41 -5.04
CA SER A 59 -11.03 8.43 -4.10
C SER A 59 -9.62 8.10 -3.60
N GLY A 60 -8.60 8.74 -4.19
CA GLY A 60 -7.21 8.57 -3.76
C GLY A 60 -7.00 8.86 -2.27
N ALA A 61 -7.70 9.86 -1.72
CA ALA A 61 -7.61 10.22 -0.30
C ALA A 61 -8.17 9.12 0.63
N GLU A 62 -9.33 8.53 0.31
CA GLU A 62 -9.90 7.42 1.09
C GLU A 62 -8.98 6.19 1.06
N MET A 63 -8.41 5.90 -0.10
CA MET A 63 -7.44 4.82 -0.26
C MET A 63 -6.21 5.04 0.64
N LEU A 64 -5.68 6.25 0.69
CA LEU A 64 -4.56 6.61 1.57
C LEU A 64 -4.93 6.49 3.05
N GLN A 65 -6.09 7.00 3.46
CA GLN A 65 -6.60 6.85 4.82
C GLN A 65 -6.78 5.39 5.24
N ARG A 66 -7.21 4.51 4.34
CA ARG A 66 -7.35 3.08 4.63
C ARG A 66 -6.01 2.38 4.82
N VAL A 67 -5.00 2.78 4.05
CA VAL A 67 -3.63 2.29 4.22
C VAL A 67 -3.07 2.75 5.56
N ASP A 68 -3.27 4.01 5.89
CA ASP A 68 -2.81 4.59 7.14
C ASP A 68 -3.48 3.91 8.35
N ALA A 69 -4.80 3.75 8.31
CA ALA A 69 -5.55 3.02 9.34
C ALA A 69 -5.11 1.56 9.48
N ALA A 70 -4.83 0.88 8.37
CA ALA A 70 -4.33 -0.49 8.39
C ALA A 70 -2.90 -0.59 8.95
N PHE A 71 -2.04 0.36 8.60
CA PHE A 71 -0.69 0.45 9.16
C PHE A 71 -0.73 0.75 10.67
N GLN A 72 -1.60 1.66 11.10
CA GLN A 72 -1.76 2.01 12.50
C GLN A 72 -2.35 0.87 13.33
N ALA A 73 -3.29 0.10 12.77
CA ALA A 73 -3.80 -1.13 13.37
C ALA A 73 -2.75 -2.25 13.40
N TRP A 74 -1.88 -2.32 12.40
CA TRP A 74 -0.76 -3.26 12.38
C TRP A 74 0.29 -2.92 13.45
N MET A 75 0.57 -1.63 13.66
CA MET A 75 1.48 -1.18 14.71
C MET A 75 0.91 -1.32 16.14
N ASN A 76 -0.41 -1.23 16.31
CA ASN A 76 -1.10 -1.41 17.59
C ASN A 76 -2.13 -2.55 17.50
N PRO A 77 -1.69 -3.82 17.59
CA PRO A 77 -2.57 -4.99 17.54
C PRO A 77 -3.49 -5.13 18.76
#